data_AF-A0A8H9ME01-F1
#
_entry.id   AF-A0A8H9ME01-F1
#
_cell.length_a   1.000
_cell.length_b   1.000
_cell.length_c   1.000
_cell.angle_alpha   90.00
_cell.angle_beta   90.00
_cell.angle_gamma   90.00
#
_symmetry.space_group_name_H-M   'P 1'
#
loop_
_entity.id
_entity.type
_entity.pdbx_description
1 polymer ?
#
loop_
_entity_poly.entity_id
_entity_poly.type
_entity_poly.pdbx_seq_one_letter_code
_entity_poly.pdbx_strand_id
1 'polypeptide(L)'
;MTSAHVAGQAPRTDREGANEPAVAAMLAVDPILVDVAPALEALPGMTPHTILVSGAPLEWGQYTGGQRRAVLGAAVFEGLADSLAEADALLHEGKIIVRPCHDYGCVGSVTGVTSASMPVWVVEDPVTGGRGHCLLYEGSERQRLTYGVWNDAVQRRLTWLREVLAPQLSAGLRHVGGLRLSPIIRRALGMGDDLHSRNTAATAVLYQQLSGPVLDANGLGAATREVLDFLRQNDLFFLHVAMATGKCIADRAAGMVGSTIVTAMTLNERQFAIRTAGTGRRWFRAPIPPLRAKLFDGLRPEDTAFMGGESLITETVGLGGMAAAAAFSLQDYSGGSVDHMVQTTNAMYDITHAEHPTWKIPYLAFRGVPFGIDAAQVAASGITPSIHMGAALREGGHAGAGLLIAPVEPFQDAVKALRETGLGRRP
;
A
#
# COMPACT_ATOMS: atom_id res chain seq x y z
N MET A 1 25.18 -41.39 -44.50
CA MET A 1 23.77 -41.05 -44.21
C MET A 1 23.72 -40.41 -42.85
N THR A 2 23.51 -39.10 -42.86
CA THR A 2 23.44 -38.19 -41.71
C THR A 2 22.12 -38.39 -40.97
N SER A 3 22.19 -38.58 -39.65
CA SER A 3 21.05 -38.41 -38.74
C SER A 3 21.46 -37.36 -37.72
N ALA A 4 21.07 -36.12 -37.99
CA ALA A 4 21.18 -35.02 -37.04
C ALA A 4 20.00 -35.11 -36.09
N HIS A 5 20.27 -35.41 -34.82
CA HIS A 5 19.32 -35.16 -33.74
C HIS A 5 19.22 -33.65 -33.54
N VAL A 6 18.10 -33.07 -33.99
CA VAL A 6 17.67 -31.73 -33.60
C VAL A 6 17.22 -31.82 -32.15
N ALA A 7 18.13 -31.50 -31.23
CA ALA A 7 17.76 -31.21 -29.85
C ALA A 7 16.99 -29.87 -29.85
N GLY A 8 15.68 -29.94 -29.61
CA GLY A 8 14.85 -28.76 -29.43
C GLY A 8 15.39 -27.90 -28.28
N GLN A 9 15.78 -26.66 -28.59
CA GLN A 9 16.06 -25.65 -27.57
C GLN A 9 14.76 -25.31 -26.84
N ALA A 10 14.73 -25.54 -25.51
CA ALA A 10 13.71 -24.94 -24.65
C ALA A 10 13.85 -23.41 -24.68
N PRO A 11 12.75 -22.64 -24.71
CA PRO A 11 12.81 -21.19 -24.86
C PRO A 11 13.51 -20.54 -23.66
N ARG A 12 14.49 -19.70 -23.96
CA ARG A 12 15.10 -18.76 -23.00
C ARG A 12 14.00 -17.77 -22.62
N THR A 13 13.62 -17.66 -21.35
CA THR A 13 12.82 -16.51 -20.89
C THR A 13 13.72 -15.28 -20.92
N ASP A 14 13.63 -14.51 -22.00
CA ASP A 14 14.18 -13.17 -22.02
C ASP A 14 13.39 -12.29 -21.03
N ARG A 15 14.05 -11.27 -20.47
CA ARG A 15 13.40 -10.34 -19.53
C ARG A 15 12.12 -9.75 -20.13
N GLU A 16 12.17 -9.42 -21.42
CA GLU A 16 11.02 -8.81 -22.12
C GLU A 16 9.83 -9.76 -22.19
N GLY A 17 10.06 -11.04 -22.51
CA GLY A 17 9.04 -12.10 -22.50
C GLY A 17 8.57 -12.54 -21.11
N ALA A 18 9.25 -12.13 -20.03
CA ALA A 18 8.77 -12.30 -18.65
C ALA A 18 8.05 -11.06 -18.09
N ASN A 19 8.41 -9.85 -18.56
CA ASN A 19 7.80 -8.59 -18.10
C ASN A 19 6.43 -8.35 -18.74
N GLU A 20 6.29 -8.60 -20.04
CA GLU A 20 5.01 -8.45 -20.75
C GLU A 20 3.87 -9.25 -20.10
N PRO A 21 3.99 -10.57 -19.83
CA PRO A 21 2.92 -11.32 -19.16
C PRO A 21 2.67 -10.83 -17.72
N ALA A 22 3.69 -10.36 -17.00
CA ALA A 22 3.54 -9.84 -15.64
C ALA A 22 2.68 -8.58 -15.62
N VAL A 23 2.96 -7.65 -16.53
CA VAL A 23 2.18 -6.42 -16.67
C VAL A 23 0.79 -6.71 -17.22
N ALA A 24 0.66 -7.62 -18.19
CA ALA A 24 -0.64 -8.03 -18.71
C ALA A 24 -1.53 -8.63 -17.60
N ALA A 25 -0.98 -9.46 -16.71
CA ALA A 25 -1.71 -10.01 -15.58
C ALA A 25 -2.16 -8.92 -14.58
N MET A 26 -1.33 -7.92 -14.32
CA MET A 26 -1.72 -6.76 -13.49
C MET A 26 -2.83 -5.93 -14.15
N LEU A 27 -2.73 -5.67 -15.47
CA LEU A 27 -3.70 -4.89 -16.24
C LEU A 27 -5.05 -5.59 -16.41
N ALA A 28 -5.09 -6.92 -16.33
CA ALA A 28 -6.31 -7.72 -16.47
C ALA A 28 -7.21 -7.68 -15.22
N VAL A 29 -6.71 -7.18 -14.09
CA VAL A 29 -7.45 -7.15 -12.82
C VAL A 29 -8.63 -6.18 -12.89
N ASP A 30 -9.81 -6.65 -12.50
CA ASP A 30 -10.99 -5.81 -12.27
C ASP A 30 -11.30 -5.76 -10.77
N PRO A 31 -10.68 -4.84 -10.00
CA PRO A 31 -10.76 -4.88 -8.54
C PRO A 31 -12.15 -4.49 -8.04
N ILE A 32 -12.78 -5.36 -7.28
CA ILE A 32 -14.08 -5.17 -6.63
C ILE A 32 -13.88 -5.09 -5.12
N LEU A 33 -14.33 -4.01 -4.49
CA LEU A 33 -14.45 -3.93 -3.03
C LEU A 33 -15.64 -4.78 -2.60
N VAL A 34 -15.38 -5.93 -1.98
CA VAL A 34 -16.42 -6.92 -1.68
C VAL A 34 -16.85 -6.92 -0.22
N ASP A 35 -15.96 -6.54 0.70
CA ASP A 35 -16.28 -6.62 2.12
C ASP A 35 -15.37 -5.75 3.02
N VAL A 36 -15.77 -5.67 4.28
CA VAL A 36 -14.92 -5.33 5.43
C VAL A 36 -15.02 -6.47 6.43
N ALA A 37 -13.89 -7.03 6.86
CA ALA A 37 -13.89 -8.15 7.79
C ALA A 37 -12.72 -8.06 8.78
N PRO A 38 -12.82 -8.70 9.96
CA PRO A 38 -11.68 -8.85 10.87
C PRO A 38 -10.48 -9.48 10.14
N ALA A 39 -9.27 -9.01 10.42
CA ALA A 39 -8.05 -9.52 9.80
C ALA A 39 -7.89 -11.03 9.98
N LEU A 40 -8.27 -11.57 11.14
CA LEU A 40 -8.24 -13.01 11.42
C LEU A 40 -9.10 -13.84 10.44
N GLU A 41 -10.21 -13.28 9.98
CA GLU A 41 -11.14 -13.95 9.06
C GLU A 41 -10.73 -13.74 7.60
N ALA A 42 -10.22 -12.55 7.26
CA ALA A 42 -9.91 -12.17 5.88
C ALA A 42 -8.52 -12.64 5.40
N LEU A 43 -7.51 -12.62 6.28
CA LEU A 43 -6.11 -12.79 5.89
C LEU A 43 -5.65 -14.26 5.95
N PRO A 44 -5.19 -14.84 4.83
CA PRO A 44 -4.73 -16.24 4.82
C PRO A 44 -3.57 -16.49 5.77
N GLY A 45 -3.73 -17.46 6.68
CA GLY A 45 -2.69 -17.87 7.62
C GLY A 45 -2.53 -16.95 8.84
N MET A 46 -3.36 -15.92 8.99
CA MET A 46 -3.37 -15.07 10.19
C MET A 46 -3.77 -15.90 11.42
N THR A 47 -3.17 -15.60 12.58
CA THR A 47 -3.51 -16.27 13.84
C THR A 47 -3.85 -15.22 14.91
N PRO A 48 -4.55 -15.61 16.00
CA PRO A 48 -4.87 -14.68 17.09
C PRO A 48 -3.63 -14.03 17.74
N HIS A 49 -2.46 -14.67 17.64
CA HIS A 49 -1.20 -14.21 18.24
C HIS A 49 -0.25 -13.58 17.20
N THR A 50 -0.73 -13.29 15.99
CA THR A 50 0.06 -12.61 14.95
C THR A 50 -0.31 -11.14 14.87
N ILE A 51 0.69 -10.27 14.85
CA ILE A 51 0.53 -8.84 14.59
C ILE A 51 1.32 -8.51 13.34
N LEU A 52 0.64 -7.93 12.35
CA LEU A 52 1.30 -7.49 11.12
C LEU A 52 1.90 -6.10 11.31
N VAL A 53 2.94 -5.77 10.56
CA VAL A 53 3.61 -4.46 10.56
C VAL A 53 4.08 -4.11 9.16
N SER A 54 4.18 -2.82 8.83
CA SER A 54 4.70 -2.39 7.54
C SER A 54 6.20 -2.69 7.40
N GLY A 55 6.63 -2.86 6.16
CA GLY A 55 8.05 -2.94 5.81
C GLY A 55 8.58 -4.36 5.72
N ALA A 56 9.80 -4.47 5.20
CA ALA A 56 10.51 -5.74 5.23
C ALA A 56 10.80 -6.12 6.70
N PRO A 57 10.76 -7.42 7.07
CA PRO A 57 10.78 -7.85 8.47
C PRO A 57 12.06 -7.42 9.19
N LEU A 58 11.94 -7.12 10.49
CA LEU A 58 13.04 -6.90 11.42
C LEU A 58 12.91 -7.88 12.60
N GLU A 59 14.01 -8.16 13.28
CA GLU A 59 13.95 -8.84 14.58
C GLU A 59 13.29 -7.92 15.62
N TRP A 60 12.55 -8.47 16.58
CA TRP A 60 11.74 -7.68 17.51
C TRP A 60 12.54 -6.57 18.23
N GLY A 61 13.73 -6.90 18.73
CA GLY A 61 14.62 -5.93 19.41
C GLY A 61 15.13 -4.79 18.53
N GLN A 62 14.94 -4.86 17.21
CA GLN A 62 15.30 -3.79 16.29
C GLN A 62 14.18 -2.76 16.09
N TYR A 63 12.94 -3.07 16.48
CA TYR A 63 11.87 -2.08 16.53
C TYR A 63 12.05 -1.22 17.78
N THR A 64 12.17 0.10 17.60
CA THR A 64 12.57 1.09 18.60
C THR A 64 11.71 2.35 18.62
N GLY A 65 10.96 2.65 17.55
CA GLY A 65 10.17 3.87 17.40
C GLY A 65 8.67 3.64 17.38
N GLY A 66 7.98 4.39 16.51
CA GLY A 66 6.52 4.35 16.39
C GLY A 66 5.97 2.95 16.06
N GLN A 67 6.67 2.15 15.25
CA GLN A 67 6.25 0.77 14.96
C GLN A 67 6.25 -0.08 16.23
N ARG A 68 7.30 0.03 17.05
CA ARG A 68 7.37 -0.69 18.34
C ARG A 68 6.17 -0.36 19.22
N ARG A 69 5.91 0.93 19.41
CA ARG A 69 4.78 1.40 20.24
C ARG A 69 3.44 0.91 19.71
N ALA A 70 3.25 0.94 18.38
CA ALA A 70 2.03 0.45 17.76
C ALA A 70 1.85 -1.08 17.94
N VAL A 71 2.90 -1.88 17.77
CA VAL A 71 2.83 -3.33 18.00
C VAL A 71 2.49 -3.65 19.45
N LEU A 72 3.13 -2.97 20.41
CA LEU A 72 2.82 -3.14 21.84
C LEU A 72 1.38 -2.73 22.15
N GLY A 73 0.92 -1.60 21.59
CA GLY A 73 -0.46 -1.16 21.74
C GLY A 73 -1.47 -2.14 21.17
N ALA A 74 -1.19 -2.72 19.99
CA ALA A 74 -2.04 -3.74 19.38
C ALA A 74 -2.09 -5.04 20.19
N ALA A 75 -0.98 -5.45 20.80
CA ALA A 75 -0.96 -6.62 21.69
C ALA A 75 -1.90 -6.42 22.91
N VAL A 76 -1.87 -5.22 23.51
CA VAL A 76 -2.78 -4.88 24.61
C VAL A 76 -4.22 -4.73 24.12
N PHE A 77 -4.45 -4.14 22.94
CA PHE A 77 -5.78 -4.01 22.32
C PHE A 77 -6.47 -5.37 22.12
N GLU A 78 -5.72 -6.38 21.69
CA GLU A 78 -6.21 -7.75 21.50
C GLU A 78 -6.34 -8.54 22.81
N GLY A 79 -5.92 -7.98 23.95
CA GLY A 79 -5.90 -8.69 25.23
C GLY A 79 -4.87 -9.83 25.29
N LEU A 80 -3.81 -9.76 24.47
CA LEU A 80 -2.69 -10.71 24.52
C LEU A 80 -1.75 -10.45 25.69
N ALA A 81 -1.84 -9.26 26.30
CA ALA A 81 -1.09 -8.82 27.46
C ALA A 81 -1.88 -7.75 28.22
N ASP A 82 -1.73 -7.69 29.55
CA ASP A 82 -2.38 -6.71 30.41
C ASP A 82 -1.63 -5.36 30.43
N SER A 83 -0.39 -5.34 29.93
CA SER A 83 0.45 -4.14 29.90
C SER A 83 1.44 -4.13 28.73
N LEU A 84 1.95 -2.94 28.38
CA LEU A 84 3.00 -2.81 27.36
C LEU A 84 4.29 -3.56 27.75
N ALA A 85 4.61 -3.65 29.05
CA ALA A 85 5.79 -4.36 29.53
C ALA A 85 5.64 -5.88 29.36
N GLU A 86 4.47 -6.43 29.66
CA GLU A 86 4.17 -7.83 29.42
C GLU A 86 4.13 -8.14 27.92
N ALA A 87 3.49 -7.29 27.11
CA ALA A 87 3.49 -7.43 25.65
C ALA A 87 4.90 -7.53 25.09
N ASP A 88 5.82 -6.68 25.57
CA ASP A 88 7.21 -6.69 25.15
C ASP A 88 7.94 -7.99 25.50
N ALA A 89 7.69 -8.53 26.71
CA ALA A 89 8.25 -9.81 27.12
C ALA A 89 7.72 -10.97 26.25
N LEU A 90 6.41 -11.01 25.99
CA LEU A 90 5.79 -12.05 25.17
C LEU A 90 6.25 -12.01 23.71
N LEU A 91 6.56 -10.82 23.18
CA LEU A 91 7.17 -10.64 21.85
C LEU A 91 8.61 -11.16 21.80
N HIS A 92 9.41 -10.94 22.86
CA HIS A 92 10.77 -11.51 22.97
C HIS A 92 10.74 -13.04 23.10
N GLU A 93 9.75 -13.58 23.81
CA GLU A 93 9.56 -15.03 23.96
C GLU A 93 9.01 -15.70 22.69
N GLY A 94 8.57 -14.92 21.70
CA GLY A 94 7.96 -15.43 20.48
C GLY A 94 6.54 -15.97 20.65
N LYS A 95 5.87 -15.66 21.78
CA LYS A 95 4.46 -16.00 22.02
C LYS A 95 3.50 -15.10 21.25
N ILE A 96 3.90 -13.85 21.02
CA ILE A 96 3.29 -12.94 20.06
C ILE A 96 4.26 -12.82 18.88
N ILE A 97 3.75 -12.96 17.65
CA ILE A 97 4.57 -13.06 16.45
C ILE A 97 4.35 -11.83 15.58
N VAL A 98 5.43 -11.12 15.27
CA VAL A 98 5.41 -10.01 14.30
C VAL A 98 5.73 -10.50 12.89
N ARG A 99 4.93 -10.08 11.92
CA ARG A 99 5.10 -10.44 10.50
C ARG A 99 4.85 -9.24 9.57
N PRO A 100 5.44 -9.21 8.37
CA PRO A 100 5.19 -8.13 7.41
C PRO A 100 3.80 -8.27 6.76
N CYS A 101 3.08 -7.18 6.53
CA CYS A 101 1.73 -7.24 5.95
C CYS A 101 1.70 -7.88 4.56
N HIS A 102 2.67 -7.53 3.70
CA HIS A 102 2.74 -8.04 2.32
C HIS A 102 2.74 -9.57 2.21
N ASP A 103 3.17 -10.26 3.27
CA ASP A 103 3.24 -11.72 3.33
C ASP A 103 1.87 -12.41 3.51
N TYR A 104 0.85 -11.64 3.86
CA TYR A 104 -0.53 -12.05 4.14
C TYR A 104 -1.53 -11.50 3.12
N GLY A 105 -1.05 -11.01 1.96
CA GLY A 105 -1.94 -10.36 1.00
C GLY A 105 -2.50 -9.02 1.51
N CYS A 106 -1.83 -8.41 2.50
CA CYS A 106 -2.26 -7.19 3.18
C CYS A 106 -1.22 -6.08 3.00
N VAL A 107 -1.64 -4.83 3.20
CA VAL A 107 -0.79 -3.65 3.34
C VAL A 107 -1.34 -2.76 4.45
N GLY A 108 -0.47 -1.99 5.10
CA GLY A 108 -0.84 -1.08 6.17
C GLY A 108 -0.20 0.30 6.03
N SER A 109 -0.97 1.34 6.33
CA SER A 109 -0.49 2.73 6.27
C SER A 109 0.49 3.01 7.41
N VAL A 110 1.56 3.76 7.12
CA VAL A 110 2.58 4.19 8.09
C VAL A 110 3.12 3.04 8.95
N THR A 111 2.77 2.89 10.24
CA THR A 111 3.25 1.74 11.04
C THR A 111 2.79 0.39 10.46
N GLY A 112 1.66 0.40 9.77
CA GLY A 112 0.99 -0.75 9.17
C GLY A 112 0.50 -1.78 10.16
N VAL A 113 0.44 -1.44 11.44
CA VAL A 113 0.07 -2.40 12.48
C VAL A 113 -1.36 -2.90 12.28
N THR A 114 -1.50 -4.20 12.08
CA THR A 114 -2.80 -4.87 11.89
C THR A 114 -2.85 -6.12 12.76
N SER A 115 -3.75 -6.16 13.74
CA SER A 115 -3.96 -7.30 14.63
C SER A 115 -5.25 -8.07 14.31
N ALA A 116 -5.43 -9.23 14.93
CA ALA A 116 -6.46 -10.22 14.58
C ALA A 116 -7.89 -9.65 14.49
N SER A 117 -8.30 -8.80 15.44
CA SER A 117 -9.65 -8.22 15.48
C SER A 117 -9.78 -6.89 14.72
N MET A 118 -8.68 -6.32 14.24
CA MET A 118 -8.72 -5.08 13.46
C MET A 118 -9.38 -5.35 12.10
N PRO A 119 -10.33 -4.50 11.68
CA PRO A 119 -11.01 -4.72 10.42
C PRO A 119 -10.14 -4.27 9.24
N VAL A 120 -10.22 -5.03 8.14
CA VAL A 120 -9.54 -4.76 6.88
C VAL A 120 -10.55 -4.69 5.72
N TRP A 121 -10.24 -3.86 4.74
CA TRP A 121 -10.88 -3.91 3.42
C TRP A 121 -10.54 -5.22 2.73
N VAL A 122 -11.53 -5.77 2.02
CA VAL A 122 -11.36 -6.94 1.15
C VAL A 122 -11.63 -6.52 -0.29
N VAL A 123 -10.58 -6.47 -1.10
CA VAL A 123 -10.67 -6.23 -2.54
C VAL A 123 -10.40 -7.55 -3.26
N GLU A 124 -11.30 -7.96 -4.14
CA GLU A 124 -11.22 -9.20 -4.90
C GLU A 124 -11.19 -8.91 -6.40
N ASP A 125 -10.34 -9.65 -7.12
CA ASP A 125 -10.43 -9.80 -8.57
C ASP A 125 -11.36 -10.99 -8.89
N PRO A 126 -12.56 -10.77 -9.47
CA PRO A 126 -13.54 -11.83 -9.68
C PRO A 126 -13.08 -12.86 -10.71
N VAL A 127 -12.09 -12.53 -11.56
CA VAL A 127 -11.58 -13.43 -12.60
C VAL A 127 -10.65 -14.47 -12.00
N THR A 128 -9.73 -14.06 -11.13
CA THR A 128 -8.72 -14.96 -10.55
C THR A 128 -9.01 -15.40 -9.12
N GLY A 129 -10.01 -14.79 -8.45
CA GLY A 129 -10.24 -14.95 -7.00
C GLY A 129 -9.13 -14.33 -6.14
N GLY A 130 -8.24 -13.54 -6.76
CA GLY A 130 -7.16 -12.83 -6.08
C GLY A 130 -7.68 -11.81 -5.09
N ARG A 131 -7.03 -11.69 -3.93
CA ARG A 131 -7.40 -10.69 -2.94
C ARG A 131 -6.25 -9.80 -2.51
N GLY A 132 -6.56 -8.54 -2.28
CA GLY A 132 -5.72 -7.56 -1.59
C GLY A 132 -6.47 -6.95 -0.43
N HIS A 133 -5.74 -6.67 0.65
CA HIS A 133 -6.33 -6.18 1.90
C HIS A 133 -5.59 -4.95 2.42
N CYS A 134 -6.31 -4.13 3.19
CA CYS A 134 -5.71 -3.04 3.94
C CYS A 134 -6.52 -2.76 5.19
N LEU A 135 -5.85 -2.51 6.32
CA LEU A 135 -6.44 -1.95 7.55
C LEU A 135 -7.37 -0.77 7.22
N LEU A 136 -8.45 -0.56 7.98
CA LEU A 136 -9.29 0.64 7.85
C LEU A 136 -8.60 1.93 8.30
N TYR A 137 -8.97 3.05 7.67
CA TYR A 137 -8.50 4.37 8.07
C TYR A 137 -9.05 4.75 9.46
N GLU A 138 -8.16 5.17 10.36
CA GLU A 138 -8.51 5.42 11.78
C GLU A 138 -9.24 6.75 12.03
N GLY A 139 -9.28 7.66 11.05
CA GLY A 139 -9.81 9.03 11.22
C GLY A 139 -8.72 10.08 11.02
N SER A 140 -9.06 11.37 11.08
CA SER A 140 -8.18 12.51 10.79
C SER A 140 -7.35 13.01 11.98
N GLU A 141 -7.56 12.44 13.16
CA GLU A 141 -6.87 12.79 14.40
C GLU A 141 -5.36 12.64 14.27
N ARG A 142 -4.58 13.55 14.87
CA ARG A 142 -3.11 13.48 14.81
C ARG A 142 -2.57 12.24 15.51
N GLN A 143 -3.20 11.81 16.61
CA GLN A 143 -2.78 10.67 17.42
C GLN A 143 -3.57 9.42 17.01
N ARG A 144 -2.88 8.47 16.39
CA ARG A 144 -3.45 7.22 15.83
C ARG A 144 -2.45 6.09 16.03
N LEU A 145 -2.90 4.85 16.05
CA LEU A 145 -2.02 3.68 16.11
C LEU A 145 -1.14 3.61 14.85
N THR A 146 -1.72 3.95 13.70
CA THR A 146 -1.03 4.18 12.41
C THR A 146 0.19 5.11 12.56
N TYR A 147 0.18 6.04 13.52
CA TYR A 147 1.30 6.94 13.81
C TYR A 147 2.01 6.64 15.14
N GLY A 148 1.97 5.39 15.59
CA GLY A 148 2.77 4.92 16.73
C GLY A 148 2.32 5.45 18.09
N VAL A 149 1.05 5.84 18.23
CA VAL A 149 0.47 6.31 19.49
C VAL A 149 -0.44 5.24 20.08
N TRP A 150 -0.32 5.00 21.39
CA TRP A 150 -1.22 4.14 22.15
C TRP A 150 -1.70 4.89 23.40
N ASN A 151 -3.02 5.09 23.51
CA ASN A 151 -3.70 5.72 24.65
C ASN A 151 -5.20 5.40 24.60
N ASP A 152 -5.96 5.82 25.61
CA ASP A 152 -7.40 5.53 25.71
C ASP A 152 -8.22 6.04 24.51
N ALA A 153 -7.82 7.16 23.90
CA ALA A 153 -8.52 7.71 22.73
C ALA A 153 -8.31 6.82 21.50
N VAL A 154 -7.08 6.36 21.27
CA VAL A 154 -6.75 5.39 20.22
C VAL A 154 -7.49 4.08 20.47
N GLN A 155 -7.48 3.55 21.70
CA GLN A 155 -8.21 2.33 22.03
C GLN A 155 -9.71 2.45 21.73
N ARG A 156 -10.38 3.52 22.20
CA ARG A 156 -11.80 3.76 21.91
C ARG A 156 -12.07 3.87 20.41
N ARG A 157 -11.19 4.52 19.65
CA ARG A 157 -11.33 4.64 18.19
C ARG A 157 -11.23 3.27 17.52
N LEU A 158 -10.23 2.47 17.85
CA LEU A 158 -10.07 1.13 17.28
C LEU A 158 -11.26 0.22 17.61
N THR A 159 -11.77 0.29 18.84
CA THR A 159 -13.00 -0.42 19.23
C THR A 159 -14.19 0.04 18.39
N TRP A 160 -14.38 1.35 18.19
CA TRP A 160 -15.47 1.88 17.35
C TRP A 160 -15.32 1.47 15.87
N LEU A 161 -14.11 1.43 15.33
CA LEU A 161 -13.86 0.94 13.98
C LEU A 161 -14.29 -0.52 13.83
N ARG A 162 -13.96 -1.36 14.81
CA ARG A 162 -14.31 -2.79 14.84
C ARG A 162 -15.81 -3.02 15.04
N GLU A 163 -16.42 -2.32 15.97
CA GLU A 163 -17.78 -2.64 16.46
C GLU A 163 -18.89 -1.85 15.75
N VAL A 164 -18.57 -0.68 15.20
CA VAL A 164 -19.55 0.22 14.59
C VAL A 164 -19.28 0.42 13.09
N LEU A 165 -18.09 0.88 12.73
CA LEU A 165 -17.79 1.23 11.34
C LEU A 165 -17.78 0.01 10.42
N ALA A 166 -16.98 -1.00 10.76
CA ALA A 166 -16.75 -2.16 9.92
C ALA A 166 -18.03 -2.95 9.61
N PRO A 167 -18.89 -3.31 10.58
CA PRO A 167 -20.10 -4.08 10.30
C PRO A 167 -21.09 -3.33 9.40
N GLN A 168 -21.24 -2.01 9.58
CA GLN A 168 -22.14 -1.18 8.78
C GLN A 168 -21.68 -1.11 7.31
N LEU A 169 -20.38 -0.93 7.09
CA LEU A 169 -19.77 -0.93 5.75
C LEU A 169 -19.85 -2.30 5.09
N SER A 170 -19.56 -3.38 5.83
CA SER A 170 -19.71 -4.76 5.36
C SER A 170 -21.14 -5.03 4.89
N ALA A 171 -22.14 -4.69 5.71
CA ALA A 171 -23.54 -4.85 5.38
C ALA A 171 -23.93 -4.06 4.11
N GLY A 172 -23.49 -2.80 4.00
CA GLY A 172 -23.72 -1.96 2.82
C GLY A 172 -23.07 -2.52 1.54
N LEU A 173 -21.83 -3.00 1.62
CA LEU A 173 -21.14 -3.61 0.48
C LEU A 173 -21.81 -4.91 0.02
N ARG A 174 -22.18 -5.78 0.97
CA ARG A 174 -22.89 -7.03 0.68
C ARG A 174 -24.26 -6.78 0.08
N HIS A 175 -24.95 -5.70 0.49
CA HIS A 175 -26.24 -5.31 -0.07
C HIS A 175 -26.18 -4.99 -1.57
N VAL A 176 -25.09 -4.39 -2.05
CA VAL A 176 -24.89 -4.09 -3.49
C VAL A 176 -24.09 -5.14 -4.26
N GLY A 177 -23.64 -6.21 -3.60
CA GLY A 177 -22.81 -7.23 -4.23
C GLY A 177 -21.38 -6.76 -4.53
N GLY A 178 -20.89 -5.77 -3.80
CA GLY A 178 -19.57 -5.16 -3.97
C GLY A 178 -19.54 -3.96 -4.93
N LEU A 179 -18.43 -3.23 -4.93
CA LEU A 179 -18.23 -2.03 -5.74
C LEU A 179 -16.99 -2.13 -6.62
N ARG A 180 -17.17 -1.88 -7.92
CA ARG A 180 -16.04 -1.81 -8.86
C ARG A 180 -15.20 -0.57 -8.59
N LEU A 181 -13.91 -0.74 -8.33
CA LEU A 181 -13.02 0.34 -7.91
C LEU A 181 -12.37 1.08 -9.07
N SER A 182 -12.14 0.41 -10.20
CA SER A 182 -11.51 1.02 -11.38
C SER A 182 -12.28 2.24 -11.91
N PRO A 183 -13.63 2.25 -12.00
CA PRO A 183 -14.39 3.44 -12.36
C PRO A 183 -14.26 4.61 -11.37
N ILE A 184 -14.15 4.32 -10.07
CA ILE A 184 -13.97 5.34 -9.02
C ILE A 184 -12.58 6.00 -9.18
N ILE A 185 -11.54 5.18 -9.29
CA ILE A 185 -10.15 5.63 -9.49
C ILE A 185 -10.03 6.48 -10.76
N ARG A 186 -10.58 6.01 -11.88
CA ARG A 186 -10.61 6.77 -13.15
C ARG A 186 -11.25 8.15 -12.98
N ARG A 187 -12.40 8.23 -12.31
CA ARG A 187 -13.10 9.49 -12.07
C ARG A 187 -12.29 10.41 -11.16
N ALA A 188 -11.70 9.87 -10.09
CA ALA A 188 -10.91 10.62 -9.13
C ALA A 188 -9.64 11.25 -9.74
N LEU A 189 -8.92 10.51 -10.60
CA LEU A 189 -7.79 11.06 -11.38
C LEU A 189 -8.23 12.27 -12.23
N GLY A 190 -9.43 12.21 -12.82
CA GLY A 190 -10.00 13.32 -13.57
C GLY A 190 -10.49 14.49 -12.71
N MET A 191 -10.59 14.31 -11.39
CA MET A 191 -11.06 15.29 -10.42
C MET A 191 -9.93 15.82 -9.52
N GLY A 192 -8.68 15.55 -9.89
CA GLY A 192 -7.51 16.12 -9.24
C GLY A 192 -6.83 15.22 -8.22
N ASP A 193 -7.26 13.97 -8.03
CA ASP A 193 -6.66 13.07 -7.03
C ASP A 193 -5.47 12.31 -7.64
N ASP A 194 -4.45 12.03 -6.83
CA ASP A 194 -3.37 11.10 -7.17
C ASP A 194 -3.60 9.71 -6.56
N LEU A 195 -4.58 9.57 -5.65
CA LEU A 195 -4.93 8.33 -4.94
C LEU A 195 -3.84 7.86 -3.94
N HIS A 196 -2.91 8.74 -3.54
CA HIS A 196 -2.01 8.51 -2.41
C HIS A 196 -2.11 9.65 -1.39
N SER A 197 -1.70 10.86 -1.77
CA SER A 197 -1.73 12.02 -0.85
C SER A 197 -3.01 12.83 -0.96
N ARG A 198 -3.71 12.77 -2.10
CA ARG A 198 -5.02 13.37 -2.29
C ARG A 198 -6.02 12.30 -2.71
N ASN A 199 -7.06 12.15 -1.89
CA ASN A 199 -8.12 11.15 -2.05
C ASN A 199 -9.54 11.77 -1.91
N THR A 200 -9.64 13.11 -1.86
CA THR A 200 -10.90 13.82 -1.61
C THR A 200 -11.98 13.46 -2.62
N ALA A 201 -11.64 13.42 -3.92
CA ALA A 201 -12.63 13.07 -4.95
C ALA A 201 -13.03 11.60 -4.87
N ALA A 202 -12.06 10.70 -4.68
CA ALA A 202 -12.31 9.26 -4.57
C ALA A 202 -13.18 8.94 -3.34
N THR A 203 -12.91 9.57 -2.20
CA THR A 203 -13.72 9.45 -0.98
C THR A 203 -15.14 9.96 -1.20
N ALA A 204 -15.31 11.11 -1.86
CA ALA A 204 -16.64 11.65 -2.17
C ALA A 204 -17.44 10.73 -3.12
N VAL A 205 -16.78 10.16 -4.14
CA VAL A 205 -17.43 9.21 -5.06
C VAL A 205 -17.76 7.90 -4.36
N LEU A 206 -16.88 7.39 -3.49
CA LEU A 206 -17.16 6.21 -2.66
C LEU A 206 -18.37 6.46 -1.75
N TYR A 207 -18.42 7.62 -1.08
CA TYR A 207 -19.55 8.02 -0.24
C TYR A 207 -20.85 8.10 -1.06
N GLN A 208 -20.81 8.68 -2.27
CA GLN A 208 -21.95 8.72 -3.18
C GLN A 208 -22.47 7.32 -3.48
N GLN A 209 -21.58 6.34 -3.68
CA GLN A 209 -21.96 4.96 -4.01
C GLN A 209 -22.39 4.13 -2.80
N LEU A 210 -21.86 4.39 -1.60
CA LEU A 210 -22.11 3.59 -0.41
C LEU A 210 -23.19 4.14 0.52
N SER A 211 -23.49 5.43 0.50
CA SER A 211 -24.42 6.03 1.46
C SER A 211 -25.82 5.41 1.43
N GLY A 212 -26.41 5.26 0.24
CA GLY A 212 -27.69 4.56 0.04
C GLY A 212 -27.64 3.10 0.51
N PRO A 213 -26.71 2.28 -0.03
CA PRO A 213 -26.56 0.88 0.40
C PRO A 213 -26.35 0.68 1.90
N VAL A 214 -25.57 1.54 2.55
CA VAL A 214 -25.38 1.51 4.01
C VAL A 214 -26.69 1.83 4.74
N LEU A 215 -27.49 2.79 4.26
CA LEU A 215 -28.80 3.08 4.82
C LEU A 215 -29.79 1.93 4.60
N ASP A 216 -29.82 1.35 3.41
CA ASP A 216 -30.75 0.27 3.06
C ASP A 216 -30.44 -1.01 3.86
N ALA A 217 -29.16 -1.32 4.07
CA ALA A 217 -28.73 -2.49 4.81
C ALA A 217 -28.90 -2.37 6.33
N ASN A 218 -28.75 -1.15 6.89
CA ASN A 218 -28.66 -0.95 8.34
C ASN A 218 -29.80 -0.12 8.95
N GLY A 219 -30.62 0.53 8.13
CA GLY A 219 -31.63 1.49 8.57
C GLY A 219 -31.06 2.85 8.99
N LEU A 220 -31.93 3.79 9.38
CA LEU A 220 -31.54 5.16 9.74
C LEU A 220 -31.32 5.33 11.26
N GLY A 221 -30.40 4.53 11.83
CA GLY A 221 -30.03 4.56 13.26
C GLY A 221 -28.90 5.53 13.62
N ALA A 222 -28.60 5.66 14.91
CA ALA A 222 -27.48 6.48 15.40
C ALA A 222 -26.13 6.00 14.84
N ALA A 223 -25.85 4.70 14.91
CA ALA A 223 -24.63 4.08 14.37
C ALA A 223 -24.46 4.36 12.86
N THR A 224 -25.53 4.23 12.07
CA THR A 224 -25.49 4.50 10.64
C THR A 224 -25.20 5.97 10.35
N ARG A 225 -25.79 6.90 11.11
CA ARG A 225 -25.48 8.33 11.00
C ARG A 225 -24.01 8.62 11.34
N GLU A 226 -23.49 8.04 12.42
CA GLU A 226 -22.08 8.18 12.79
C GLU A 226 -21.13 7.71 11.68
N VAL A 227 -21.43 6.56 11.05
CA VAL A 227 -20.65 6.03 9.92
C VAL A 227 -20.67 6.99 8.73
N LEU A 228 -21.85 7.47 8.34
CA LEU A 228 -21.96 8.41 7.21
C LEU A 228 -21.26 9.74 7.50
N ASP A 229 -21.36 10.25 8.73
CA ASP A 229 -20.64 11.45 9.14
C ASP A 229 -19.13 11.25 9.17
N PHE A 230 -18.66 10.08 9.61
CA PHE A 230 -17.23 9.73 9.57
C PHE A 230 -16.71 9.73 8.13
N LEU A 231 -17.41 9.08 7.19
CA LEU A 231 -17.00 9.09 5.78
C LEU A 231 -16.95 10.50 5.20
N ARG A 232 -17.94 11.33 5.51
CA ARG A 232 -18.06 12.72 5.03
C ARG A 232 -16.94 13.62 5.54
N GLN A 233 -16.41 13.38 6.74
CA GLN A 233 -15.42 14.24 7.38
C GLN A 233 -13.96 13.86 7.08
N ASN A 234 -13.73 12.73 6.40
CA ASN A 234 -12.41 12.13 6.28
C ASN A 234 -11.98 11.95 4.81
N ASP A 235 -11.46 13.00 4.20
CA ASP A 235 -11.02 13.02 2.79
C ASP A 235 -9.99 11.93 2.41
N LEU A 236 -9.17 11.48 3.37
CA LEU A 236 -8.17 10.43 3.15
C LEU A 236 -8.71 9.00 3.23
N PHE A 237 -10.01 8.80 3.49
CA PHE A 237 -10.59 7.49 3.72
C PHE A 237 -10.36 6.51 2.55
N PHE A 238 -10.44 6.98 1.30
CA PHE A 238 -10.23 6.14 0.11
C PHE A 238 -8.78 5.64 -0.04
N LEU A 239 -7.78 6.26 0.61
CA LEU A 239 -6.39 5.82 0.50
C LEU A 239 -6.25 4.33 0.83
N HIS A 240 -6.89 3.87 1.90
CA HIS A 240 -6.77 2.48 2.33
C HIS A 240 -7.48 1.51 1.35
N VAL A 241 -8.51 1.98 0.65
CA VAL A 241 -9.15 1.24 -0.46
C VAL A 241 -8.22 1.19 -1.68
N ALA A 242 -7.57 2.31 -2.02
CA ALA A 242 -6.59 2.37 -3.10
C ALA A 242 -5.37 1.46 -2.81
N MET A 243 -4.94 1.38 -1.55
CA MET A 243 -3.86 0.49 -1.11
C MET A 243 -4.25 -0.99 -1.24
N ALA A 244 -5.44 -1.40 -0.78
CA ALA A 244 -5.94 -2.76 -0.97
C ALA A 244 -6.08 -3.12 -2.46
N THR A 245 -6.52 -2.15 -3.28
CA THR A 245 -6.59 -2.29 -4.75
C THR A 245 -5.21 -2.52 -5.35
N GLY A 246 -4.23 -1.68 -5.00
CA GLY A 246 -2.86 -1.81 -5.47
C GLY A 246 -2.25 -3.16 -5.10
N LYS A 247 -2.52 -3.65 -3.88
CA LYS A 247 -2.08 -4.97 -3.44
C LYS A 247 -2.73 -6.10 -4.24
N CYS A 248 -4.04 -6.03 -4.49
CA CYS A 248 -4.77 -7.01 -5.31
C CYS A 248 -4.16 -7.11 -6.73
N ILE A 249 -3.85 -5.96 -7.32
CA ILE A 249 -3.25 -5.83 -8.65
C ILE A 249 -1.82 -6.34 -8.69
N ALA A 250 -0.93 -5.78 -7.86
CA ALA A 250 0.50 -6.04 -7.93
C ALA A 250 0.85 -7.50 -7.62
N ASP A 251 0.08 -8.16 -6.75
CA ASP A 251 0.29 -9.57 -6.44
C ASP A 251 -0.01 -10.51 -7.62
N ARG A 252 -0.74 -10.07 -8.66
CA ARG A 252 -0.96 -10.90 -9.86
C ARG A 252 0.32 -11.18 -10.65
N ALA A 253 1.31 -10.29 -10.56
CA ALA A 253 2.60 -10.49 -11.18
C ALA A 253 3.56 -11.34 -10.32
N ALA A 254 3.25 -11.58 -9.04
CA ALA A 254 4.15 -12.29 -8.14
C ALA A 254 4.40 -13.73 -8.60
N GLY A 255 5.66 -14.15 -8.65
CA GLY A 255 6.07 -15.50 -9.05
C GLY A 255 6.38 -15.65 -10.54
N MET A 256 6.25 -14.60 -11.36
CA MET A 256 6.65 -14.66 -12.77
C MET A 256 8.18 -14.69 -12.91
N VAL A 257 8.68 -15.91 -13.11
CA VAL A 257 10.12 -16.21 -13.20
C VAL A 257 10.82 -15.32 -14.23
N GLY A 258 11.93 -14.70 -13.83
CA GLY A 258 12.73 -13.84 -14.69
C GLY A 258 12.21 -12.41 -14.86
N SER A 259 11.00 -12.11 -14.37
CA SER A 259 10.42 -10.77 -14.45
C SER A 259 11.06 -9.80 -13.46
N THR A 260 11.39 -8.60 -13.94
CA THR A 260 11.94 -7.48 -13.15
C THR A 260 10.87 -6.46 -12.74
N ILE A 261 9.59 -6.74 -13.02
CA ILE A 261 8.47 -5.89 -12.63
C ILE A 261 8.36 -5.83 -11.11
N VAL A 262 8.33 -4.63 -10.55
CA VAL A 262 8.20 -4.40 -9.11
C VAL A 262 6.77 -4.73 -8.67
N THR A 263 6.63 -5.54 -7.63
CA THR A 263 5.33 -5.97 -7.08
C THR A 263 5.08 -5.47 -5.66
N ALA A 264 6.11 -4.93 -5.00
CA ALA A 264 5.97 -4.24 -3.73
C ALA A 264 7.10 -3.23 -3.54
N MET A 265 6.75 -2.07 -2.99
CA MET A 265 7.67 -1.12 -2.37
C MET A 265 7.18 -0.83 -0.96
N THR A 266 8.08 -0.76 0.01
CA THR A 266 7.69 -0.66 1.42
C THR A 266 8.77 -0.02 2.29
N LEU A 267 8.36 0.50 3.44
CA LEU A 267 9.23 1.01 4.48
C LEU A 267 8.89 0.36 5.83
N ASN A 268 9.93 -0.01 6.57
CA ASN A 268 9.85 -0.07 8.03
C ASN A 268 10.49 1.22 8.60
N GLU A 269 10.64 1.33 9.91
CA GLU A 269 11.24 2.50 10.56
C GLU A 269 12.75 2.69 10.29
N ARG A 270 13.42 1.77 9.58
CA ARG A 270 14.88 1.79 9.32
C ARG A 270 15.28 1.71 7.84
N GLN A 271 14.47 1.07 7.01
CA GLN A 271 14.85 0.65 5.66
C GLN A 271 13.69 0.80 4.68
N PHE A 272 14.05 1.20 3.45
CA PHE A 272 13.22 1.03 2.27
C PHE A 272 13.50 -0.34 1.66
N ALA A 273 12.48 -0.98 1.08
CA ALA A 273 12.63 -2.27 0.43
C ALA A 273 11.69 -2.48 -0.76
N ILE A 274 12.10 -3.35 -1.68
CA ILE A 274 11.28 -3.78 -2.81
C ILE A 274 11.20 -5.31 -2.95
N ARG A 275 10.17 -5.75 -3.67
CA ARG A 275 10.08 -7.08 -4.31
C ARG A 275 9.84 -6.90 -5.80
N THR A 276 10.35 -7.84 -6.58
CA THR A 276 9.97 -7.99 -8.00
C THR A 276 9.28 -9.33 -8.24
N ALA A 277 8.48 -9.38 -9.29
CA ALA A 277 7.73 -10.53 -9.76
C ALA A 277 8.57 -11.82 -9.79
N GLY A 278 9.79 -11.77 -10.33
CA GLY A 278 10.68 -12.93 -10.45
C GLY A 278 11.45 -13.31 -9.18
N THR A 279 11.42 -12.48 -8.13
CA THR A 279 12.20 -12.70 -6.90
C THR A 279 11.40 -13.35 -5.76
N GLY A 280 10.14 -13.66 -6.00
CA GLY A 280 9.24 -14.25 -5.01
C GLY A 280 9.14 -13.38 -3.76
N ARG A 281 9.39 -13.98 -2.58
CA ARG A 281 9.24 -13.30 -1.27
C ARG A 281 10.50 -12.57 -0.79
N ARG A 282 11.60 -12.59 -1.54
CA ARG A 282 12.86 -11.97 -1.12
C ARG A 282 12.77 -10.45 -1.17
N TRP A 283 13.12 -9.80 -0.06
CA TRP A 283 13.23 -8.34 0.03
C TRP A 283 14.64 -7.86 -0.33
N PHE A 284 14.73 -6.81 -1.14
CA PHE A 284 15.96 -6.05 -1.40
C PHE A 284 15.84 -4.71 -0.71
N ARG A 285 16.88 -4.29 0.03
CA ARG A 285 16.77 -3.25 1.06
C ARG A 285 17.84 -2.19 0.92
N ALA A 286 17.52 -0.97 1.31
CA ALA A 286 18.46 0.14 1.45
C ALA A 286 18.09 1.01 2.67
N PRO A 287 19.02 1.82 3.20
CA PRO A 287 18.69 2.87 4.15
C PRO A 287 17.56 3.78 3.62
N ILE A 288 16.74 4.32 4.52
CA ILE A 288 15.67 5.23 4.11
C ILE A 288 16.30 6.55 3.62
N PRO A 289 15.95 7.03 2.42
CA PRO A 289 16.42 8.31 1.92
C PRO A 289 15.77 9.49 2.69
N PRO A 290 16.34 10.69 2.65
CA PRO A 290 15.74 11.86 3.26
C PRO A 290 14.35 12.17 2.69
N LEU A 291 13.39 12.51 3.56
CA LEU A 291 12.07 12.99 3.16
C LEU A 291 12.11 14.51 2.97
N ARG A 292 11.69 15.00 1.79
CA ARG A 292 11.50 16.44 1.55
C ARG A 292 10.03 16.78 1.83
N ALA A 293 9.74 17.32 3.01
CA ALA A 293 8.37 17.54 3.47
C ALA A 293 7.99 19.00 3.77
N LYS A 294 6.77 19.33 3.32
CA LYS A 294 5.78 20.23 3.91
C LYS A 294 5.49 19.96 5.39
N LEU A 295 6.18 20.56 6.37
CA LEU A 295 5.83 20.37 7.78
C LEU A 295 4.73 21.34 8.25
N PHE A 296 3.95 20.94 9.24
CA PHE A 296 2.98 21.83 9.90
C PHE A 296 3.69 22.93 10.69
N ASP A 297 2.98 24.04 10.90
CA ASP A 297 3.50 25.22 11.59
C ASP A 297 4.10 24.88 12.96
N GLY A 298 5.30 25.41 13.21
CA GLY A 298 6.05 25.22 14.45
C GLY A 298 6.90 23.94 14.51
N LEU A 299 6.80 23.05 13.52
CA LEU A 299 7.61 21.82 13.44
C LEU A 299 8.86 22.01 12.58
N ARG A 300 9.90 21.24 12.91
CA ARG A 300 11.18 21.22 12.20
C ARG A 300 11.52 19.80 11.73
N PRO A 301 12.41 19.64 10.74
CA PRO A 301 12.83 18.32 10.26
C PRO A 301 13.33 17.39 11.37
N GLU A 302 13.98 17.92 12.40
CA GLU A 302 14.52 17.13 13.53
C GLU A 302 13.44 16.49 14.40
N ASP A 303 12.23 17.05 14.40
CA ASP A 303 11.06 16.54 15.13
C ASP A 303 10.46 15.29 14.47
N THR A 304 10.87 14.99 13.23
CA THR A 304 10.31 13.88 12.45
C THR A 304 11.09 12.58 12.63
N ALA A 305 10.41 11.47 12.36
CA ALA A 305 11.00 10.14 12.25
C ALA A 305 10.23 9.31 11.21
N PHE A 306 10.92 8.32 10.63
CA PHE A 306 10.25 7.31 9.84
C PHE A 306 9.60 6.27 10.76
N MET A 307 8.32 5.98 10.50
CA MET A 307 7.56 4.94 11.18
C MET A 307 7.23 3.75 10.28
N GLY A 308 7.73 3.75 9.04
CA GLY A 308 7.34 2.77 8.02
C GLY A 308 6.27 3.28 7.05
N GLY A 309 5.81 2.40 6.17
CA GLY A 309 4.67 2.61 5.29
C GLY A 309 4.61 1.64 4.12
N GLU A 310 3.43 1.12 3.82
CA GLU A 310 3.14 0.31 2.62
C GLU A 310 2.20 1.01 1.64
N SER A 311 1.86 2.29 1.88
CA SER A 311 1.06 3.10 0.95
C SER A 311 1.72 3.30 -0.41
N LEU A 312 3.03 3.02 -0.49
CA LEU A 312 3.84 2.93 -1.72
C LEU A 312 3.36 1.87 -2.71
N ILE A 313 2.47 0.98 -2.28
CA ILE A 313 1.76 0.08 -3.18
C ILE A 313 0.92 0.86 -4.21
N THR A 314 0.51 2.10 -3.90
CA THR A 314 -0.20 2.97 -4.84
C THR A 314 0.72 3.39 -5.99
N GLU A 315 1.96 3.85 -5.71
CA GLU A 315 2.98 4.09 -6.75
C GLU A 315 3.36 2.81 -7.50
N THR A 316 3.39 1.66 -6.83
CA THR A 316 3.69 0.38 -7.48
C THR A 316 2.72 0.08 -8.62
N VAL A 317 1.47 0.55 -8.54
CA VAL A 317 0.44 0.41 -9.59
C VAL A 317 0.18 1.71 -10.36
N GLY A 318 1.14 2.65 -10.36
CA GLY A 318 1.09 3.85 -11.20
C GLY A 318 0.30 5.03 -10.64
N LEU A 319 -0.19 4.95 -9.41
CA LEU A 319 -0.87 6.04 -8.72
C LEU A 319 0.13 6.85 -7.86
N GLY A 320 -0.37 7.74 -7.01
CA GLY A 320 0.43 8.56 -6.11
C GLY A 320 1.43 9.45 -6.84
N GLY A 321 2.69 9.46 -6.39
CA GLY A 321 3.75 10.24 -7.03
C GLY A 321 3.98 9.90 -8.51
N MET A 322 3.61 8.69 -8.95
CA MET A 322 3.66 8.33 -10.38
C MET A 322 2.65 9.10 -11.22
N ALA A 323 1.52 9.47 -10.62
CA ALA A 323 0.44 10.24 -11.24
C ALA A 323 0.38 11.68 -10.69
N ALA A 324 1.49 12.24 -10.20
CA ALA A 324 1.54 13.59 -9.64
C ALA A 324 0.90 14.66 -10.55
N ALA A 325 1.04 14.55 -11.88
CA ALA A 325 0.41 15.45 -12.85
C ALA A 325 -1.13 15.42 -12.86
N ALA A 326 -1.77 14.49 -12.15
CA ALA A 326 -3.21 14.49 -11.91
C ALA A 326 -3.62 15.42 -10.76
N ALA A 327 -2.72 15.79 -9.84
CA ALA A 327 -3.10 16.33 -8.53
C ALA A 327 -2.43 17.65 -8.14
N PHE A 328 -2.45 18.65 -9.03
CA PHE A 328 -1.73 19.92 -8.84
C PHE A 328 -2.00 20.67 -7.53
N SER A 329 -3.17 20.49 -6.91
CA SER A 329 -3.45 21.10 -5.60
C SER A 329 -2.51 20.63 -4.49
N LEU A 330 -1.85 19.46 -4.65
CA LEU A 330 -0.87 18.96 -3.69
C LEU A 330 0.36 19.86 -3.56
N GLN A 331 0.65 20.74 -4.51
CA GLN A 331 1.76 21.68 -4.37
C GLN A 331 1.61 22.58 -3.14
N ASP A 332 0.37 22.88 -2.73
CA ASP A 332 0.10 23.66 -1.52
C ASP A 332 0.28 22.81 -0.25
N TYR A 333 -0.08 21.53 -0.30
CA TYR A 333 0.00 20.64 0.87
C TYR A 333 1.40 20.06 1.11
N SER A 334 2.02 19.51 0.06
CA SER A 334 3.28 18.77 0.12
C SER A 334 4.50 19.56 -0.39
N GLY A 335 4.27 20.75 -0.95
CA GLY A 335 5.29 21.56 -1.61
C GLY A 335 5.53 21.17 -3.08
N GLY A 336 6.34 21.97 -3.80
CA GLY A 336 6.67 21.75 -5.21
C GLY A 336 6.02 22.75 -6.16
N SER A 337 5.99 22.42 -7.45
CA SER A 337 5.34 23.21 -8.51
C SER A 337 4.65 22.31 -9.52
N VAL A 338 3.63 22.83 -10.22
CA VAL A 338 2.97 22.15 -11.35
C VAL A 338 3.99 21.60 -12.35
N ASP A 339 4.98 22.41 -12.76
CA ASP A 339 6.01 21.97 -13.72
C ASP A 339 6.81 20.77 -13.20
N HIS A 340 7.19 20.78 -11.92
CA HIS A 340 7.90 19.65 -11.31
C HIS A 340 7.03 18.40 -11.22
N MET A 341 5.73 18.54 -10.95
CA MET A 341 4.78 17.41 -10.92
C MET A 341 4.61 16.79 -12.31
N VAL A 342 4.54 17.62 -13.35
CA VAL A 342 4.50 17.17 -14.75
C VAL A 342 5.80 16.46 -15.14
N GLN A 343 6.95 17.03 -14.80
CA GLN A 343 8.27 16.41 -15.03
C GLN A 343 8.40 15.07 -14.29
N THR A 344 7.92 15.02 -13.05
CA THR A 344 7.92 13.79 -12.24
C THR A 344 7.15 12.68 -12.93
N THR A 345 5.89 12.92 -13.30
CA THR A 345 5.09 11.90 -14.01
C THR A 345 5.71 11.52 -15.36
N ASN A 346 6.27 12.47 -16.10
CA ASN A 346 6.91 12.16 -17.38
C ASN A 346 8.12 11.24 -17.23
N ALA A 347 8.98 11.49 -16.23
CA ALA A 347 10.14 10.64 -15.95
C ALA A 347 9.75 9.21 -15.54
N MET A 348 8.57 9.01 -14.96
CA MET A 348 8.10 7.67 -14.58
C MET A 348 7.75 6.79 -15.78
N TYR A 349 7.43 7.37 -16.94
CA TYR A 349 7.27 6.58 -18.18
C TYR A 349 8.59 5.96 -18.67
N ASP A 350 9.75 6.52 -18.29
CA ASP A 350 11.06 6.00 -18.68
C ASP A 350 11.49 4.76 -17.87
N ILE A 351 10.76 4.45 -16.79
CA ILE A 351 11.03 3.31 -15.89
C ILE A 351 9.85 2.34 -15.77
N THR A 352 8.83 2.50 -16.61
CA THR A 352 7.64 1.64 -16.62
C THR A 352 7.46 0.96 -17.96
N HIS A 353 6.87 -0.22 -17.93
CA HIS A 353 6.73 -1.07 -19.11
C HIS A 353 5.50 -0.70 -19.97
N ALA A 354 4.47 -0.12 -19.37
CA ALA A 354 3.22 0.20 -20.05
C ALA A 354 2.56 1.48 -19.50
N GLU A 355 1.48 1.89 -20.16
CA GLU A 355 0.52 2.86 -19.61
C GLU A 355 -0.78 2.14 -19.26
N HIS A 356 -1.43 2.52 -18.15
CA HIS A 356 -2.73 1.94 -17.82
C HIS A 356 -3.79 2.31 -18.89
N PRO A 357 -4.61 1.36 -19.38
CA PRO A 357 -5.52 1.62 -20.50
C PRO A 357 -6.69 2.54 -20.13
N THR A 358 -7.13 2.53 -18.86
CA THR A 358 -8.34 3.23 -18.45
C THR A 358 -8.13 4.30 -17.37
N TRP A 359 -6.99 4.29 -16.69
CA TRP A 359 -6.62 5.27 -15.66
C TRP A 359 -5.78 6.33 -16.35
N LYS A 360 -6.43 7.43 -16.72
CA LYS A 360 -5.87 8.45 -17.60
C LYS A 360 -5.66 9.76 -16.84
N ILE A 361 -4.62 10.51 -17.22
CA ILE A 361 -4.32 11.84 -16.68
C ILE A 361 -4.78 12.88 -17.71
N PRO A 362 -5.85 13.65 -17.46
CA PRO A 362 -6.39 14.58 -18.44
C PRO A 362 -5.38 15.62 -18.94
N TYR A 363 -4.56 16.15 -18.04
CA TYR A 363 -3.56 17.16 -18.37
C TYR A 363 -2.54 16.68 -19.41
N LEU A 364 -2.19 15.39 -19.39
CA LEU A 364 -1.27 14.77 -20.33
C LEU A 364 -2.00 14.20 -21.56
N ALA A 365 -2.99 14.94 -22.07
CA ALA A 365 -3.83 14.52 -23.20
C ALA A 365 -4.44 13.11 -23.03
N PHE A 366 -4.84 12.76 -21.81
CA PHE A 366 -5.38 11.44 -21.46
C PHE A 366 -4.43 10.25 -21.70
N ARG A 367 -3.11 10.46 -21.61
CA ARG A 367 -2.16 9.36 -21.41
C ARG A 367 -2.50 8.55 -20.16
N GLY A 368 -2.26 7.24 -20.23
CA GLY A 368 -2.47 6.35 -19.10
C GLY A 368 -1.43 6.59 -18.03
N VAL A 369 -1.76 6.34 -16.76
CA VAL A 369 -0.72 6.43 -15.71
C VAL A 369 0.45 5.49 -16.02
N PRO A 370 1.70 5.86 -15.70
CA PRO A 370 2.87 4.99 -15.87
C PRO A 370 2.67 3.69 -15.08
N PHE A 371 2.84 2.51 -15.70
CA PHE A 371 2.40 1.24 -15.11
C PHE A 371 3.40 0.10 -15.32
N GLY A 372 3.63 -0.69 -14.26
CA GLY A 372 4.59 -1.79 -14.26
C GLY A 372 6.04 -1.30 -14.20
N ILE A 373 6.47 -0.85 -13.02
CA ILE A 373 7.85 -0.37 -12.79
C ILE A 373 8.83 -1.49 -13.10
N ASP A 374 9.75 -1.27 -14.04
CA ASP A 374 10.80 -2.24 -14.40
C ASP A 374 12.08 -1.92 -13.63
N ALA A 375 12.44 -2.78 -12.67
CA ALA A 375 13.65 -2.60 -11.87
C ALA A 375 14.94 -2.56 -12.71
N ALA A 376 14.96 -3.19 -13.90
CA ALA A 376 16.10 -3.13 -14.80
C ALA A 376 16.21 -1.76 -15.51
N GLN A 377 15.08 -1.11 -15.83
CA GLN A 377 15.09 0.25 -16.36
C GLN A 377 15.53 1.24 -15.28
N VAL A 378 14.99 1.12 -14.06
CA VAL A 378 15.44 1.92 -12.90
C VAL A 378 16.95 1.77 -12.68
N ALA A 379 17.46 0.54 -12.65
CA ALA A 379 18.87 0.26 -12.43
C ALA A 379 19.77 0.82 -13.55
N ALA A 380 19.29 0.87 -14.80
CA ALA A 380 20.05 1.32 -15.96
C ALA A 380 20.04 2.85 -16.14
N SER A 381 18.89 3.50 -15.90
CA SER A 381 18.73 4.95 -16.08
C SER A 381 19.15 5.75 -14.86
N GLY A 382 19.08 5.16 -13.66
CA GLY A 382 19.23 5.88 -12.39
C GLY A 382 18.01 6.73 -12.01
N ILE A 383 16.96 6.74 -12.84
CA ILE A 383 15.66 7.35 -12.50
C ILE A 383 14.96 6.38 -11.54
N THR A 384 14.51 6.87 -10.39
CA THR A 384 13.84 6.06 -9.38
C THR A 384 12.41 6.55 -9.11
N PRO A 385 11.52 5.68 -8.60
CA PRO A 385 10.16 6.07 -8.26
C PRO A 385 10.09 7.28 -7.31
N SER A 386 9.25 8.23 -7.69
CA SER A 386 8.83 9.36 -6.86
C SER A 386 7.60 8.98 -6.04
N ILE A 387 7.69 9.10 -4.73
CA ILE A 387 6.69 8.60 -3.78
C ILE A 387 6.16 9.75 -2.94
N HIS A 388 4.84 9.95 -2.96
CA HIS A 388 4.24 10.88 -2.00
C HIS A 388 4.14 10.23 -0.62
N MET A 389 4.34 10.99 0.46
CA MET A 389 4.43 10.42 1.80
C MET A 389 4.04 11.40 2.91
N GLY A 390 3.34 10.89 3.93
CA GLY A 390 3.13 11.61 5.18
C GLY A 390 4.36 11.58 6.08
N ALA A 391 4.75 12.73 6.63
CA ALA A 391 5.78 12.85 7.65
C ALA A 391 5.19 12.54 9.03
N ALA A 392 5.94 11.84 9.88
CA ALA A 392 5.51 11.50 11.24
C ALA A 392 6.43 12.12 12.30
N LEU A 393 5.88 12.46 13.47
CA LEU A 393 6.62 12.96 14.63
C LEU A 393 7.35 11.82 15.33
N ARG A 394 8.57 12.05 15.81
CA ARG A 394 9.36 11.04 16.56
C ARG A 394 8.58 10.40 17.72
N GLU A 395 7.86 11.22 18.46
CA GLU A 395 7.07 10.80 19.62
C GLU A 395 5.68 10.24 19.26
N GLY A 396 5.32 10.26 17.97
CA GLY A 396 4.03 9.80 17.50
C GLY A 396 3.16 10.93 16.96
N GLY A 397 2.45 10.63 15.89
CA GLY A 397 1.49 11.53 15.25
C GLY A 397 1.94 12.13 13.91
N HIS A 398 1.00 12.74 13.20
CA HIS A 398 1.21 13.29 11.85
C HIS A 398 1.90 14.67 11.90
N ALA A 399 2.96 14.84 11.11
CA ALA A 399 3.81 16.04 11.09
C ALA A 399 3.72 16.88 9.82
N GLY A 400 3.17 16.33 8.73
CA GLY A 400 3.14 16.99 7.43
C GLY A 400 3.17 15.98 6.28
N ALA A 401 3.50 16.42 5.07
CA ALA A 401 3.59 15.55 3.90
C ALA A 401 4.65 16.03 2.91
N GLY A 402 5.11 15.14 2.05
CA GLY A 402 6.22 15.43 1.16
C GLY A 402 6.43 14.41 0.07
N LEU A 403 7.60 14.53 -0.56
CA LEU A 403 8.07 13.64 -1.60
C LEU A 403 9.32 12.89 -1.11
N LEU A 404 9.29 11.57 -1.25
CA LEU A 404 10.42 10.69 -1.08
C LEU A 404 10.85 10.16 -2.45
N ILE A 405 12.15 10.20 -2.72
CA ILE A 405 12.74 9.62 -3.94
C ILE A 405 13.32 8.27 -3.54
N ALA A 406 12.85 7.19 -4.17
CA ALA A 406 13.30 5.84 -3.81
C ALA A 406 14.83 5.68 -4.02
N PRO A 407 15.52 4.94 -3.15
CA PRO A 407 16.92 4.59 -3.35
C PRO A 407 17.06 3.62 -4.53
N VAL A 408 18.14 3.72 -5.32
CA VAL A 408 18.33 2.91 -6.54
C VAL A 408 18.85 1.51 -6.23
N GLU A 409 19.54 1.34 -5.10
CA GLU A 409 20.28 0.15 -4.71
C GLU A 409 19.40 -1.12 -4.65
N PRO A 410 18.18 -1.09 -4.06
CA PRO A 410 17.32 -2.28 -4.04
C PRO A 410 16.93 -2.79 -5.42
N PHE A 411 16.79 -1.88 -6.40
CA PHE A 411 16.47 -2.23 -7.79
C PHE A 411 17.66 -2.89 -8.48
N GLN A 412 18.86 -2.33 -8.29
CA GLN A 412 20.11 -2.92 -8.79
C GLN A 412 20.35 -4.32 -8.21
N ASP A 413 20.15 -4.49 -6.90
CA ASP A 413 20.33 -5.77 -6.22
C ASP A 413 19.30 -6.81 -6.67
N ALA A 414 18.04 -6.42 -6.89
CA ALA A 414 17.01 -7.31 -7.41
C ALA A 414 17.37 -7.83 -8.81
N VAL A 415 17.80 -6.94 -9.71
CA VAL A 415 18.23 -7.28 -11.07
C VAL A 415 19.47 -8.17 -11.04
N LYS A 416 20.44 -7.88 -10.17
CA LYS A 416 21.63 -8.72 -9.99
C LYS A 416 21.25 -10.13 -9.52
N ALA A 417 20.37 -10.26 -8.53
CA ALA A 417 19.93 -11.56 -8.03
C ALA A 417 19.20 -12.40 -9.09
N LEU A 418 18.39 -11.77 -9.95
CA LEU A 418 17.73 -12.46 -11.07
C LEU A 418 18.73 -12.95 -12.13
N ARG A 419 19.83 -12.21 -12.35
CA ARG A 419 20.93 -12.64 -13.23
C ARG A 419 21.72 -13.81 -12.65
N GLU A 420 22.03 -13.76 -11.35
CA GLU A 420 22.86 -14.76 -10.64
C GLU A 420 22.15 -16.09 -10.43
N THR A 421 20.83 -16.08 -10.23
CA THR A 421 20.03 -17.31 -10.05
C THR A 421 19.88 -18.15 -11.33
N GLY A 422 20.44 -17.70 -12.45
CA GLY A 422 20.45 -18.48 -13.69
C GLY A 422 19.05 -18.68 -14.31
N LEU A 423 18.05 -17.91 -13.88
CA LEU A 423 16.71 -17.93 -14.47
C LEU A 423 16.66 -17.28 -15.88
N GLY A 424 17.83 -16.95 -16.45
CA GLY A 424 18.07 -16.66 -17.87
C GLY A 424 19.36 -17.29 -18.46
N ARG A 425 20.10 -18.10 -17.69
CA ARG A 425 21.27 -18.87 -18.14
C ARG A 425 21.42 -20.11 -17.26
N ARG A 426 21.44 -21.30 -17.85
CA ARG A 426 21.80 -22.53 -17.12
C ARG A 426 22.94 -23.27 -17.83
N PRO A 427 23.68 -24.11 -17.07
CA PRO A 427 25.08 -24.46 -17.28
C PRO A 427 25.43 -25.05 -18.64
#